data_AF-A0A9W8V533-F1
#
_entry.id   AF-A0A9W8V533-F1
#
_cell.length_a   1.000
_cell.length_b   1.000
_cell.length_c   1.000
_cell.angle_alpha   90.00
_cell.angle_beta   90.00
_cell.angle_gamma   90.00
#
_symmetry.space_group_name_H-M   'P 1'
#
loop_
_entity.id
_entity.type
_entity.pdbx_description
1 polymer ?
#
loop_
_entity_poly.entity_id
_entity_poly.type
_entity_poly.pdbx_seq_one_letter_code
_entity_poly.pdbx_strand_id
1 'polypeptide(L)'
;MAPSTRHSQNMAQIIEYIPDRLYLASYLNPPTDDDLFPYPEAPASPRKRGQRGPTPLAKSNRTPPCYFTVDDTLLYNAFHHDFGPLHIGHLYRFAIQFHDVLGAKRNKDRPIVFWSAADPRSRANAACMLACYMVLIQNWPPHLALAPIAQVDPPLMPFRDAGYSQADYGISVQDVVYGVWKAKEEKCCDLDNFDLEQYEKFERVEHGDFNWITPNFLAFASPQHEPVAKITEDDEMFPFLPRTLTAVDEHPTLPKPFKNVLTHFSEKNIGLVVRLNSALYSPSYFEALGIQHLDMIFDDGTCPSLVTVRKFIRLAHETITIKKKGIAVHCKAGLGRTGCLIGAYLIYRHGFTANEVISFMRFMRPGMVVGPQQHWLHLNQGTFREWWIEERVERRLRREMAASNPVPSTPIRAMQKTSLRNGQTSTPPNRSPSNRTPLSEVDHDRNNIGVQEDYLPAPTPGQPRKTVRDRHHPYQRSASGTVEEQQTIEQETEFVTKHRNQGAESDEEWHLRMRSHRKVSQSPGRSEKSRSVSQTTSTIYMIDNDSSKDAENIGSLRSKHVDRVASTPGVLTKVRGSKRQGESPLRAKETAGIRKTSGRVGSASHATSATAASTARKVSGA
;
A
#
# COMPACT_ATOMS: atom_id res chain seq x y z
N MET A 1 15.94 57.91 -18.85
CA MET A 1 15.86 56.70 -17.99
C MET A 1 14.47 56.12 -18.13
N ALA A 2 14.31 54.81 -18.32
CA ALA A 2 13.01 54.15 -18.23
C ALA A 2 12.82 53.59 -16.80
N PRO A 3 11.65 53.74 -16.17
CA PRO A 3 11.41 53.16 -14.86
C PRO A 3 11.34 51.63 -14.96
N SER A 4 12.32 50.96 -14.35
CA SER A 4 12.39 49.50 -14.28
C SER A 4 11.34 48.98 -13.28
N THR A 5 10.10 48.81 -13.73
CA THR A 5 9.01 48.20 -12.95
C THR A 5 9.20 46.69 -12.82
N ARG A 6 10.31 46.28 -12.20
CA ARG A 6 10.53 44.92 -11.70
C ARG A 6 9.72 44.73 -10.41
N HIS A 7 8.40 44.64 -10.54
CA HIS A 7 7.65 43.82 -9.58
C HIS A 7 8.04 42.38 -9.88
N SER A 8 8.86 41.80 -9.00
CA SER A 8 9.15 40.38 -9.04
C SER A 8 7.84 39.63 -8.85
N GLN A 9 7.47 38.76 -9.79
CA GLN A 9 6.27 37.93 -9.65
C GLN A 9 6.54 36.89 -8.55
N ASN A 10 6.08 37.19 -7.34
CA ASN A 10 6.20 36.32 -6.17
C ASN A 10 5.32 35.06 -6.31
N MET A 11 4.21 35.19 -7.05
CA MET A 11 3.30 34.12 -7.43
C MET A 11 3.96 33.21 -8.47
N ALA A 12 4.21 31.95 -8.11
CA ALA A 12 4.61 30.92 -9.06
C ALA A 12 3.38 30.28 -9.72
N GLN A 13 2.29 30.09 -8.97
CA GLN A 13 1.06 29.47 -9.47
C GLN A 13 -0.16 29.81 -8.59
N ILE A 14 -1.34 29.82 -9.20
CA ILE A 14 -2.63 29.82 -8.51
C ILE A 14 -3.66 29.01 -9.31
N ILE A 15 -4.53 28.30 -8.59
CA ILE A 15 -5.49 27.31 -9.08
C ILE A 15 -6.83 27.58 -8.37
N GLU A 16 -7.91 27.72 -9.13
CA GLU A 16 -9.26 27.89 -8.57
C GLU A 16 -9.88 26.54 -8.19
N TYR A 17 -10.27 26.38 -6.93
CA TYR A 17 -10.95 25.19 -6.42
C TYR A 17 -12.45 25.41 -6.26
N ILE A 18 -12.86 26.60 -5.77
CA ILE A 18 -14.26 27.03 -5.72
C ILE A 18 -14.29 28.48 -6.24
N PRO A 19 -15.01 28.78 -7.33
CA PRO A 19 -15.11 30.12 -7.90
C PRO A 19 -15.38 31.21 -6.86
N ASP A 20 -14.67 32.32 -7.01
CA ASP A 20 -14.70 33.52 -6.16
C ASP A 20 -14.34 33.31 -4.67
N ARG A 21 -14.15 32.06 -4.21
CA ARG A 21 -14.09 31.72 -2.79
C ARG A 21 -12.84 30.98 -2.34
N LEU A 22 -12.32 30.01 -3.10
CA LEU A 22 -11.22 29.16 -2.65
C LEU A 22 -10.22 28.86 -3.76
N TYR A 23 -8.97 29.15 -3.46
CA TYR A 23 -7.83 28.98 -4.36
C TYR A 23 -6.71 28.20 -3.66
N LEU A 24 -6.04 27.34 -4.42
CA LEU A 24 -4.75 26.74 -4.06
C LEU A 24 -3.65 27.51 -4.80
N ALA A 25 -2.59 27.92 -4.12
CA ALA A 25 -1.51 28.68 -4.73
C ALA A 25 -0.12 28.20 -4.29
N SER A 26 0.91 28.63 -5.00
CA SER A 26 2.28 28.50 -4.53
C SER A 26 3.10 29.75 -4.83
N TYR A 27 3.86 30.20 -3.83
CA TYR A 27 4.64 31.44 -3.87
C TYR A 27 6.12 31.15 -3.56
N LEU A 28 7.01 32.03 -4.05
CA LEU A 28 8.44 31.97 -3.79
C LEU A 28 8.82 32.54 -2.41
N ASN A 29 8.05 33.51 -1.93
CA ASN A 29 8.14 34.14 -0.62
C ASN A 29 6.70 34.29 -0.07
N PRO A 30 6.49 34.44 1.25
CA PRO A 30 5.16 34.64 1.81
C PRO A 30 4.39 35.78 1.10
N PRO A 31 3.14 35.56 0.65
CA PRO A 31 2.37 36.54 -0.10
C PRO A 31 1.87 37.69 0.78
N THR A 32 1.63 38.83 0.14
CA THR A 32 1.25 40.11 0.75
C THR A 32 -0.02 40.69 0.14
N ASP A 33 -0.64 41.68 0.79
CA ASP A 33 -1.85 42.36 0.26
C ASP A 33 -1.59 43.10 -1.07
N ASP A 34 -0.33 43.36 -1.43
CA ASP A 34 0.10 43.97 -2.71
C ASP A 34 0.39 42.94 -3.83
N ASP A 35 0.36 41.62 -3.53
CA ASP A 35 0.63 40.58 -4.53
C ASP A 35 -0.50 40.43 -5.56
N LEU A 36 -0.13 40.09 -6.80
CA LEU A 36 -1.08 39.96 -7.89
C LEU A 36 -1.99 38.74 -7.71
N PHE A 37 -3.27 39.00 -7.43
CA PHE A 37 -4.33 38.00 -7.39
C PHE A 37 -5.26 38.12 -8.62
N PRO A 38 -5.54 37.02 -9.36
CA PRO A 38 -6.44 37.03 -10.50
C PRO A 38 -7.91 37.08 -10.07
N TYR A 39 -8.37 38.27 -9.66
CA TYR A 39 -9.79 38.49 -9.42
C TYR A 39 -10.59 38.26 -10.71
N PRO A 40 -11.77 37.60 -10.65
CA PRO A 40 -12.64 37.39 -11.80
C PRO A 40 -12.90 38.69 -12.59
N GLU A 41 -12.85 38.64 -13.91
CA GLU A 41 -13.35 39.74 -14.73
C GLU A 41 -14.88 39.75 -14.66
N ALA A 42 -15.47 40.85 -14.19
CA ALA A 42 -16.93 41.01 -14.22
C ALA A 42 -17.39 41.01 -15.69
N PRO A 43 -18.49 40.31 -16.04
CA PRO A 43 -18.89 40.12 -17.43
C PRO A 43 -19.10 41.47 -18.12
N ALA A 44 -18.18 41.79 -19.03
CA ALA A 44 -18.09 43.10 -19.65
C ALA A 44 -19.31 43.37 -20.55
N SER A 45 -20.31 44.05 -19.98
CA SER A 45 -21.50 44.48 -20.73
C SER A 45 -21.04 45.25 -21.98
N PRO A 46 -21.53 44.94 -23.19
CA PRO A 46 -20.94 45.45 -24.44
C PRO A 46 -21.16 46.96 -24.60
N ARG A 47 -20.23 47.75 -24.04
CA ARG A 47 -20.26 49.22 -24.11
C ARG A 47 -20.00 49.65 -25.55
N LYS A 48 -20.89 50.51 -26.08
CA LYS A 48 -20.77 51.07 -27.43
C LYS A 48 -19.38 51.70 -27.62
N ARG A 49 -18.76 51.38 -28.76
CA ARG A 49 -17.44 51.84 -29.21
C ARG A 49 -17.41 53.37 -29.35
N GLY A 50 -17.07 54.08 -28.28
CA GLY A 50 -17.00 55.54 -28.22
C GLY A 50 -15.85 56.03 -27.36
N GLN A 51 -15.01 56.90 -27.94
CA GLN A 51 -13.87 57.62 -27.34
C GLN A 51 -12.79 56.77 -26.64
N ARG A 52 -11.60 56.71 -27.25
CA ARG A 52 -10.35 56.41 -26.55
C ARG A 52 -9.86 57.67 -25.83
N GLY A 53 -9.81 57.63 -24.50
CA GLY A 53 -8.99 58.52 -23.69
C GLY A 53 -8.22 57.67 -22.66
N PRO A 54 -7.01 58.08 -22.21
CA PRO A 54 -6.28 57.36 -21.18
C PRO A 54 -6.90 57.62 -19.81
N THR A 55 -8.03 56.96 -19.51
CA THR A 55 -8.54 56.87 -18.14
C THR A 55 -7.50 56.17 -17.27
N PRO A 56 -7.17 56.68 -16.07
CA PRO A 56 -6.37 55.93 -15.10
C PRO A 56 -7.01 54.55 -14.86
N LEU A 57 -6.18 53.52 -14.72
CA LEU A 57 -6.64 52.22 -14.23
C LEU A 57 -7.19 52.44 -12.82
N ALA A 58 -8.52 52.45 -12.70
CA ALA A 58 -9.19 52.59 -11.42
C ALA A 58 -8.76 51.42 -10.53
N LYS A 59 -8.07 51.71 -9.42
CA LYS A 59 -7.83 50.73 -8.37
C LYS A 59 -9.19 50.17 -7.97
N SER A 60 -9.45 48.90 -8.29
CA SER A 60 -10.73 48.29 -7.97
C SER A 60 -10.87 48.22 -6.45
N ASN A 61 -12.03 48.61 -5.90
CA ASN A 61 -12.37 48.45 -4.49
C ASN A 61 -12.64 46.98 -4.13
N ARG A 62 -11.71 46.08 -4.48
CA ARG A 62 -11.75 44.64 -4.22
C ARG A 62 -10.94 44.35 -2.97
N THR A 63 -11.56 43.65 -2.02
CA THR A 63 -10.93 43.28 -0.74
C THR A 63 -9.77 42.29 -0.99
N PRO A 64 -8.57 42.50 -0.43
CA PRO A 64 -7.47 41.55 -0.58
C PRO A 64 -7.86 40.17 -0.03
N PRO A 65 -7.43 39.08 -0.70
CA PRO A 65 -7.75 37.72 -0.29
C PRO A 65 -7.15 37.39 1.09
N CYS A 66 -7.68 36.37 1.77
CA CYS A 66 -7.03 35.82 2.97
C CYS A 66 -6.04 34.74 2.56
N TYR A 67 -4.74 35.07 2.56
CA TYR A 67 -3.69 34.08 2.46
C TYR A 67 -3.55 33.28 3.77
N PHE A 68 -3.43 31.96 3.69
CA PHE A 68 -2.96 31.11 4.78
C PHE A 68 -2.15 29.91 4.24
N THR A 69 -1.20 29.44 5.03
CA THR A 69 -0.41 28.24 4.75
C THR A 69 -0.43 27.32 5.97
N VAL A 70 0.05 26.09 5.79
CA VAL A 70 0.35 25.15 6.87
C VAL A 70 1.79 24.66 6.87
N ASP A 71 2.62 25.06 5.90
CA ASP A 71 3.95 24.49 5.65
C ASP A 71 4.87 24.57 6.88
N ASP A 72 4.85 25.69 7.61
CA ASP A 72 5.62 25.90 8.85
C ASP A 72 5.00 25.26 10.11
N THR A 73 3.84 24.59 9.99
CA THR A 73 3.01 24.14 11.13
C THR A 73 2.63 22.67 11.10
N LEU A 74 2.46 22.07 9.92
CA LEU A 74 2.07 20.67 9.71
C LEU A 74 3.22 19.92 9.04
N LEU A 75 4.29 19.72 9.80
CA LEU A 75 5.54 19.15 9.33
C LEU A 75 5.44 17.63 9.16
N TYR A 76 5.80 17.13 7.97
CA TYR A 76 5.95 15.69 7.72
C TYR A 76 7.27 15.19 8.33
N ASN A 77 7.19 14.28 9.31
CA ASN A 77 8.36 13.67 9.92
C ASN A 77 8.89 12.53 9.03
N ALA A 78 9.89 12.83 8.20
CA ALA A 78 10.45 11.89 7.23
C ALA A 78 11.32 10.80 7.88
N PHE A 79 11.15 9.54 7.46
CA PHE A 79 12.03 8.45 7.87
C PHE A 79 13.39 8.50 7.14
N HIS A 80 13.40 8.95 5.88
CA HIS A 80 14.63 9.07 5.08
C HIS A 80 14.53 10.14 3.97
N HIS A 81 13.73 9.88 2.93
CA HIS A 81 13.60 10.71 1.72
C HIS A 81 12.15 10.82 1.24
N ASP A 82 11.25 10.04 1.82
CA ASP A 82 9.82 10.29 1.91
C ASP A 82 9.54 11.72 2.41
N PHE A 83 8.48 12.32 1.90
CA PHE A 83 8.10 13.71 2.19
C PHE A 83 6.58 13.89 2.37
N GLY A 84 5.82 12.81 2.26
CA GLY A 84 4.36 12.80 2.20
C GLY A 84 3.80 11.46 1.71
N PRO A 85 2.47 11.35 1.55
CA PRO A 85 1.49 12.39 1.87
C PRO A 85 1.41 12.66 3.38
N LEU A 86 0.96 13.86 3.75
CA LEU A 86 0.57 14.19 5.13
C LEU A 86 -0.58 13.26 5.59
N HIS A 87 -0.57 12.86 6.86
CA HIS A 87 -1.47 11.85 7.41
C HIS A 87 -2.76 12.44 7.99
N ILE A 88 -3.70 11.56 8.38
CA ILE A 88 -5.03 11.90 8.89
C ILE A 88 -5.03 12.93 10.04
N GLY A 89 -4.05 12.88 10.95
CA GLY A 89 -3.89 13.87 12.01
C GLY A 89 -3.60 15.29 11.48
N HIS A 90 -2.75 15.42 10.46
CA HIS A 90 -2.52 16.69 9.77
C HIS A 90 -3.79 17.18 9.05
N LEU A 91 -4.59 16.28 8.45
CA LEU A 91 -5.87 16.68 7.84
C LEU A 91 -6.84 17.23 8.88
N TYR A 92 -6.92 16.63 10.06
CA TYR A 92 -7.78 17.12 11.13
C TYR A 92 -7.36 18.53 11.60
N ARG A 93 -6.06 18.76 11.79
CA ARG A 93 -5.53 20.09 12.13
C ARG A 93 -5.74 21.12 11.01
N PHE A 94 -5.49 20.75 9.76
CA PHE A 94 -5.80 21.58 8.58
C PHE A 94 -7.28 21.96 8.53
N ALA A 95 -8.18 21.01 8.79
CA ALA A 95 -9.62 21.25 8.77
C ALA A 95 -10.05 22.27 9.83
N ILE A 96 -9.56 22.17 11.08
CA ILE A 96 -9.82 23.16 12.13
C ILE A 96 -9.35 24.56 11.69
N GLN A 97 -8.07 24.69 11.33
CA GLN A 97 -7.48 25.97 10.94
C GLN A 97 -8.20 26.59 9.72
N PHE A 98 -8.60 25.76 8.75
CA PHE A 98 -9.34 26.21 7.58
C PHE A 98 -10.78 26.62 7.91
N HIS A 99 -11.46 25.92 8.84
CA HIS A 99 -12.79 26.29 9.33
C HIS A 99 -12.76 27.62 10.11
N ASP A 100 -11.74 27.85 10.94
CA ASP A 100 -11.51 29.14 11.62
C ASP A 100 -11.28 30.28 10.59
N VAL A 101 -10.47 30.03 9.56
CA VAL A 101 -10.22 30.99 8.47
C VAL A 101 -11.50 31.28 7.67
N LEU A 102 -12.35 30.28 7.41
CA LEU A 102 -13.62 30.42 6.71
C LEU A 102 -14.70 31.15 7.55
N GLY A 103 -14.76 30.86 8.86
CA GLY A 103 -15.76 31.38 9.79
C GLY A 103 -15.45 32.77 10.36
N ALA A 104 -14.20 33.23 10.29
CA ALA A 104 -13.83 34.57 10.76
C ALA A 104 -14.64 35.67 10.05
N LYS A 105 -15.31 36.55 10.80
CA LYS A 105 -16.20 37.61 10.26
C LYS A 105 -15.54 38.49 9.19
N ARG A 106 -14.23 38.78 9.32
CA ARG A 106 -13.42 39.54 8.33
C ARG A 106 -13.26 38.85 6.97
N ASN A 107 -13.51 37.55 6.91
CA ASN A 107 -13.25 36.66 5.78
C ASN A 107 -14.52 36.20 5.06
N LYS A 108 -15.70 36.69 5.45
CA LYS A 108 -16.99 36.27 4.88
C LYS A 108 -17.06 36.49 3.36
N ASP A 109 -16.79 37.72 2.91
CA ASP A 109 -17.03 38.18 1.55
C ASP A 109 -15.72 38.45 0.78
N ARG A 110 -14.67 37.64 1.01
CA ARG A 110 -13.37 37.68 0.29
C ARG A 110 -12.93 36.28 -0.17
N PRO A 111 -12.07 36.17 -1.20
CA PRO A 111 -11.42 34.91 -1.55
C PRO A 111 -10.48 34.43 -0.43
N ILE A 112 -10.38 33.11 -0.26
CA ILE A 112 -9.39 32.46 0.59
C ILE A 112 -8.35 31.77 -0.30
N VAL A 113 -7.08 31.99 -0.01
CA VAL A 113 -5.95 31.39 -0.73
C VAL A 113 -5.19 30.50 0.24
N PHE A 114 -5.38 29.19 0.11
CA PHE A 114 -4.47 28.22 0.73
C PHE A 114 -3.21 28.16 -0.13
N TRP A 115 -2.03 28.35 0.46
CA TRP A 115 -0.78 28.37 -0.31
C TRP A 115 0.35 27.57 0.34
N SER A 116 1.31 27.16 -0.50
CA SER A 116 2.54 26.49 -0.11
C SER A 116 3.77 27.15 -0.72
N ALA A 117 4.96 26.80 -0.23
CA ALA A 117 6.21 27.08 -0.94
C ALA A 117 6.16 26.53 -2.38
N ALA A 118 6.83 27.20 -3.32
CA ALA A 118 6.85 26.84 -4.74
C ALA A 118 7.64 25.57 -5.09
N ASP A 119 8.20 24.83 -4.12
CA ASP A 119 8.96 23.61 -4.39
C ASP A 119 8.04 22.39 -4.67
N PRO A 120 8.53 21.35 -5.38
CA PRO A 120 7.69 20.22 -5.78
C PRO A 120 7.13 19.35 -4.63
N ARG A 121 7.72 19.38 -3.42
CA ARG A 121 7.22 18.63 -2.25
C ARG A 121 6.05 19.33 -1.60
N SER A 122 6.22 20.61 -1.25
CA SER A 122 5.21 21.40 -0.55
C SER A 122 3.96 21.56 -1.41
N ARG A 123 4.13 21.83 -2.72
CA ARG A 123 3.03 21.84 -3.70
C ARG A 123 2.26 20.52 -3.76
N ALA A 124 2.95 19.38 -3.76
CA ALA A 124 2.29 18.06 -3.78
C ALA A 124 1.55 17.76 -2.48
N ASN A 125 2.13 18.09 -1.32
CA ASN A 125 1.48 17.94 -0.02
C ASN A 125 0.23 18.84 0.12
N ALA A 126 0.33 20.12 -0.23
CA ALA A 126 -0.79 21.06 -0.15
C ALA A 126 -1.94 20.70 -1.11
N ALA A 127 -1.63 20.36 -2.36
CA ALA A 127 -2.62 19.87 -3.32
C ALA A 127 -3.31 18.58 -2.85
N CYS A 128 -2.53 17.64 -2.30
CA CYS A 128 -3.07 16.39 -1.76
C CYS A 128 -3.93 16.62 -0.52
N MET A 129 -3.49 17.48 0.41
CA MET A 129 -4.24 17.83 1.62
C MET A 129 -5.60 18.45 1.28
N LEU A 130 -5.62 19.43 0.37
CA LEU A 130 -6.86 20.10 -0.03
C LEU A 130 -7.81 19.15 -0.78
N ALA A 131 -7.29 18.30 -1.68
CA ALA A 131 -8.11 17.30 -2.36
C ALA A 131 -8.67 16.23 -1.41
N CYS A 132 -7.88 15.79 -0.42
CA CYS A 132 -8.35 14.87 0.63
C CYS A 132 -9.42 15.53 1.52
N TYR A 133 -9.25 16.81 1.90
CA TYR A 133 -10.27 17.59 2.60
C TYR A 133 -11.60 17.63 1.83
N MET A 134 -11.57 17.88 0.52
CA MET A 134 -12.77 17.92 -0.32
C MET A 134 -13.50 16.58 -0.35
N VAL A 135 -12.79 15.48 -0.55
CA VAL A 135 -13.36 14.12 -0.57
C VAL A 135 -13.89 13.68 0.79
N LEU A 136 -13.09 13.84 1.83
CA LEU A 136 -13.37 13.27 3.14
C LEU A 136 -14.39 14.10 3.92
N ILE A 137 -14.25 15.44 3.93
CA ILE A 137 -15.06 16.33 4.77
C ILE A 137 -16.16 17.01 3.95
N GLN A 138 -15.88 17.47 2.73
CA GLN A 138 -16.92 18.11 1.87
C GLN A 138 -17.73 17.13 1.02
N ASN A 139 -17.45 15.82 1.10
CA ASN A 139 -18.14 14.76 0.33
C ASN A 139 -18.06 14.92 -1.20
N TRP A 140 -17.00 15.56 -1.72
CA TRP A 140 -16.79 15.65 -3.17
C TRP A 140 -16.38 14.28 -3.74
N PRO A 141 -16.85 13.92 -4.96
CA PRO A 141 -16.30 12.76 -5.67
C PRO A 141 -14.86 13.06 -6.13
N PRO A 142 -13.95 12.06 -6.16
CA PRO A 142 -12.53 12.25 -6.47
C PRO A 142 -12.25 13.06 -7.74
N HIS A 143 -13.02 12.87 -8.81
CA HIS A 143 -12.81 13.58 -10.07
C HIS A 143 -13.03 15.10 -9.99
N LEU A 144 -13.89 15.60 -9.08
CA LEU A 144 -14.04 17.05 -8.86
C LEU A 144 -12.92 17.61 -7.98
N ALA A 145 -12.45 16.85 -6.99
CA ALA A 145 -11.33 17.26 -6.13
C ALA A 145 -9.98 17.26 -6.87
N LEU A 146 -9.85 16.45 -7.92
CA LEU A 146 -8.65 16.34 -8.76
C LEU A 146 -8.66 17.24 -10.00
N ALA A 147 -9.82 17.63 -10.54
CA ALA A 147 -9.91 18.42 -11.77
C ALA A 147 -9.11 19.75 -11.73
N PRO A 148 -9.12 20.55 -10.65
CA PRO A 148 -8.31 21.78 -10.57
C PRO A 148 -6.80 21.55 -10.66
N ILE A 149 -6.31 20.37 -10.24
CA ILE A 149 -4.88 20.04 -10.21
C ILE A 149 -4.43 19.11 -11.36
N ALA A 150 -5.31 18.84 -12.32
CA ALA A 150 -4.99 18.07 -13.51
C ALA A 150 -4.16 18.92 -14.50
N GLN A 151 -3.09 18.32 -15.06
CA GLN A 151 -2.18 18.98 -16.03
C GLN A 151 -1.53 20.29 -15.51
N VAL A 152 -1.40 20.42 -14.20
CA VAL A 152 -0.64 21.48 -13.55
C VAL A 152 0.84 21.44 -13.94
N ASP A 153 1.37 22.57 -14.41
CA ASP A 153 2.78 22.77 -14.77
C ASP A 153 3.43 23.82 -13.85
N PRO A 154 4.62 23.59 -13.26
CA PRO A 154 5.36 22.32 -13.20
C PRO A 154 4.54 21.21 -12.53
N PRO A 155 4.72 19.93 -12.89
CA PRO A 155 3.97 18.82 -12.29
C PRO A 155 4.15 18.73 -10.77
N LEU A 156 3.16 18.13 -10.11
CA LEU A 156 3.26 17.73 -8.70
C LEU A 156 4.15 16.49 -8.58
N MET A 157 5.06 16.46 -7.61
CA MET A 157 5.98 15.34 -7.44
C MET A 157 5.25 14.12 -6.82
N PRO A 158 5.38 12.90 -7.40
CA PRO A 158 4.86 11.68 -6.79
C PRO A 158 5.51 11.39 -5.43
N PHE A 159 4.74 10.86 -4.49
CA PHE A 159 5.26 10.44 -3.19
C PHE A 159 6.02 9.12 -3.33
N ARG A 160 7.23 9.08 -2.76
CA ARG A 160 8.08 7.89 -2.71
C ARG A 160 7.91 7.11 -1.39
N ASP A 161 8.67 6.04 -1.22
CA ASP A 161 8.72 5.25 0.01
C ASP A 161 9.77 5.77 1.02
N ALA A 162 9.66 5.25 2.25
CA ALA A 162 10.55 5.49 3.38
C ALA A 162 11.86 4.65 3.35
N GLY A 163 12.15 3.98 2.24
CA GLY A 163 13.33 3.12 2.10
C GLY A 163 14.65 3.88 1.91
N TYR A 164 15.75 3.21 2.30
CA TYR A 164 17.11 3.68 2.04
C TYR A 164 17.56 3.53 0.57
N SER A 165 16.85 2.70 -0.21
CA SER A 165 17.09 2.52 -1.64
C SER A 165 16.73 3.76 -2.47
N GLN A 166 17.21 3.78 -3.72
CA GLN A 166 16.63 4.67 -4.74
C GLN A 166 15.16 4.29 -4.96
N ALA A 167 14.30 5.29 -5.20
CA ALA A 167 12.88 5.06 -5.43
C ALA A 167 12.64 4.56 -6.86
N ASP A 168 12.06 3.37 -6.99
CA ASP A 168 11.65 2.74 -8.24
C ASP A 168 10.11 2.63 -8.38
N TYR A 169 9.38 3.16 -7.38
CA TYR A 169 7.92 3.19 -7.29
C TYR A 169 7.48 4.56 -6.75
N GLY A 170 6.37 5.10 -7.26
CA GLY A 170 5.78 6.34 -6.78
C GLY A 170 4.26 6.32 -6.85
N ILE A 171 3.61 6.94 -5.87
CA ILE A 171 2.15 7.13 -5.83
C ILE A 171 1.83 8.61 -6.09
N SER A 172 0.81 8.87 -6.89
CA SER A 172 0.38 10.23 -7.26
C SER A 172 -0.67 10.78 -6.28
N VAL A 173 -0.96 12.08 -6.36
CA VAL A 173 -2.08 12.68 -5.62
C VAL A 173 -3.42 12.00 -5.97
N GLN A 174 -3.61 11.57 -7.22
CA GLN A 174 -4.79 10.80 -7.63
C GLN A 174 -4.92 9.48 -6.86
N ASP A 175 -3.82 8.74 -6.67
CA ASP A 175 -3.82 7.47 -5.94
C ASP A 175 -4.17 7.65 -4.46
N VAL A 176 -3.70 8.75 -3.84
CA VAL A 176 -4.08 9.10 -2.45
C VAL A 176 -5.55 9.45 -2.36
N VAL A 177 -6.05 10.32 -3.24
CA VAL A 177 -7.44 10.79 -3.22
C VAL A 177 -8.43 9.66 -3.48
N TYR A 178 -8.16 8.75 -4.43
CA TYR A 178 -8.99 7.55 -4.62
C TYR A 178 -8.83 6.53 -3.47
N GLY A 179 -7.64 6.41 -2.88
CA GLY A 179 -7.40 5.55 -1.72
C GLY A 179 -8.19 5.96 -0.49
N VAL A 180 -8.14 7.23 -0.10
CA VAL A 180 -8.91 7.73 1.06
C VAL A 180 -10.41 7.78 0.78
N TRP A 181 -10.82 8.08 -0.46
CA TRP A 181 -12.22 7.97 -0.87
C TRP A 181 -12.74 6.54 -0.71
N LYS A 182 -12.09 5.54 -1.33
CA LYS A 182 -12.50 4.14 -1.23
C LYS A 182 -12.49 3.63 0.22
N ALA A 183 -11.54 4.09 1.03
CA ALA A 183 -11.51 3.76 2.45
C ALA A 183 -12.70 4.33 3.24
N LYS A 184 -13.22 5.49 2.86
CA LYS A 184 -14.46 6.06 3.42
C LYS A 184 -15.70 5.26 2.98
N GLU A 185 -15.85 4.99 1.68
CA GLU A 185 -16.99 4.21 1.13
C GLU A 185 -17.07 2.79 1.75
N GLU A 186 -15.94 2.08 1.83
CA GLU A 186 -15.85 0.73 2.39
C GLU A 186 -15.80 0.70 3.94
N LYS A 187 -15.90 1.86 4.60
CA LYS A 187 -15.87 2.03 6.07
C LYS A 187 -14.59 1.50 6.72
N CYS A 188 -13.49 1.59 5.98
CA CYS A 188 -12.12 1.39 6.47
C CYS A 188 -11.57 2.61 7.20
N CYS A 189 -12.09 3.81 6.90
CA CYS A 189 -11.79 5.06 7.59
C CYS A 189 -13.06 5.61 8.24
N ASP A 190 -13.02 5.85 9.55
CA ASP A 190 -14.07 6.51 10.33
C ASP A 190 -13.51 7.84 10.83
N LEU A 191 -14.12 8.94 10.38
CA LEU A 191 -13.72 10.32 10.71
C LEU A 191 -14.61 10.92 11.79
N ASP A 192 -15.83 10.43 11.96
CA ASP A 192 -16.79 10.93 12.94
C ASP A 192 -16.36 10.52 14.36
N ASN A 193 -15.72 9.35 14.49
CA ASN A 193 -15.13 8.85 15.73
C ASN A 193 -13.59 9.01 15.80
N PHE A 194 -12.99 9.88 14.98
CA PHE A 194 -11.52 10.06 14.97
C PHE A 194 -11.02 10.92 16.14
N ASP A 195 -10.25 10.29 17.03
CA ASP A 195 -9.61 10.93 18.18
C ASP A 195 -8.16 11.35 17.85
N LEU A 196 -7.96 12.66 17.64
CA LEU A 196 -6.65 13.24 17.31
C LEU A 196 -5.64 13.09 18.46
N GLU A 197 -6.06 13.25 19.72
CA GLU A 197 -5.14 13.16 20.86
C GLU A 197 -4.64 11.72 21.02
N GLN A 198 -5.53 10.73 20.88
CA GLN A 198 -5.17 9.32 20.89
C GLN A 198 -4.24 8.94 19.74
N TYR A 199 -4.46 9.50 18.55
CA TYR A 199 -3.60 9.31 17.39
C TYR A 199 -2.18 9.87 17.63
N GLU A 200 -2.07 11.16 17.94
CA GLU A 200 -0.78 11.85 18.13
C GLU A 200 -0.03 11.42 19.40
N LYS A 201 -0.71 10.77 20.34
CA LYS A 201 -0.12 10.12 21.50
C LYS A 201 0.51 8.79 21.12
N PHE A 202 -0.23 7.89 20.49
CA PHE A 202 0.23 6.51 20.31
C PHE A 202 1.12 6.27 19.09
N GLU A 203 1.19 7.20 18.14
CA GLU A 203 2.21 7.17 17.08
C GLU A 203 3.65 7.33 17.61
N ARG A 204 3.83 7.76 18.86
CA ARG A 204 5.14 8.02 19.47
C ARG A 204 5.78 6.77 20.08
N VAL A 205 7.10 6.68 19.98
CA VAL A 205 7.89 5.52 20.43
C VAL A 205 7.82 5.36 21.96
N GLU A 206 7.79 6.45 22.72
CA GLU A 206 7.60 6.45 24.18
C GLU A 206 6.19 6.02 24.63
N HIS A 207 5.26 5.83 23.69
CA HIS A 207 3.86 5.50 23.97
C HIS A 207 3.38 4.21 23.29
N GLY A 208 4.09 3.68 22.31
CA GLY A 208 3.85 2.36 21.72
C GLY A 208 4.17 2.23 20.23
N ASP A 209 4.36 3.35 19.53
CA ASP A 209 4.51 3.43 18.06
C ASP A 209 3.48 2.58 17.30
N PHE A 210 2.21 2.99 17.41
CA PHE A 210 1.09 2.32 16.76
C PHE A 210 -0.01 3.24 16.24
N ASN A 211 -0.66 2.82 15.16
CA ASN A 211 -1.84 3.48 14.60
C ASN A 211 -2.90 2.45 14.20
N TRP A 212 -4.18 2.82 14.30
CA TRP A 212 -5.25 2.11 13.62
C TRP A 212 -5.19 2.38 12.12
N ILE A 213 -5.16 1.31 11.31
CA ILE A 213 -5.21 1.38 9.84
C ILE A 213 -6.64 1.26 9.36
N THR A 214 -7.46 0.45 10.03
CA THR A 214 -8.93 0.44 9.92
C THR A 214 -9.53 0.07 11.28
N PRO A 215 -10.86 0.17 11.50
CA PRO A 215 -11.50 -0.32 12.73
C PRO A 215 -11.24 -1.80 13.09
N ASN A 216 -10.62 -2.57 12.19
CA ASN A 216 -10.30 -3.98 12.38
C ASN A 216 -8.79 -4.27 12.52
N PHE A 217 -7.92 -3.35 12.11
CA PHE A 217 -6.47 -3.55 12.04
C PHE A 217 -5.67 -2.41 12.68
N LEU A 218 -4.78 -2.79 13.60
CA LEU A 218 -3.78 -1.92 14.20
C LEU A 218 -2.39 -2.35 13.72
N ALA A 219 -1.58 -1.39 13.28
CA ALA A 219 -0.18 -1.59 12.92
C ALA A 219 0.71 -0.99 14.01
N PHE A 220 1.71 -1.75 14.49
CA PHE A 220 2.61 -1.31 15.56
C PHE A 220 4.06 -1.77 15.34
N ALA A 221 5.01 -1.10 15.99
CA ALA A 221 6.39 -1.59 16.12
C ALA A 221 6.49 -2.74 17.14
N SER A 222 7.55 -3.54 17.06
CA SER A 222 7.75 -4.64 18.01
C SER A 222 8.05 -4.10 19.40
N PRO A 223 7.32 -4.52 20.46
CA PRO A 223 7.77 -4.37 21.83
C PRO A 223 9.17 -4.98 22.02
N GLN A 224 9.88 -4.50 23.03
CA GLN A 224 11.22 -4.94 23.43
C GLN A 224 11.22 -5.14 24.94
N HIS A 225 11.35 -6.40 25.39
CA HIS A 225 11.35 -6.77 26.81
C HIS A 225 11.95 -8.16 27.00
N GLU A 226 12.65 -8.38 28.11
CA GLU A 226 13.17 -9.69 28.50
C GLU A 226 12.30 -10.29 29.64
N PRO A 227 12.00 -11.61 29.61
CA PRO A 227 12.49 -12.61 28.66
C PRO A 227 11.79 -12.55 27.29
N VAL A 228 12.50 -13.05 26.25
CA VAL A 228 11.96 -13.18 24.87
C VAL A 228 11.34 -14.56 24.59
N ALA A 229 11.70 -15.57 25.37
CA ALA A 229 11.13 -16.92 25.27
C ALA A 229 9.67 -16.95 25.74
N LYS A 230 8.86 -17.88 25.22
CA LYS A 230 7.50 -18.11 25.74
C LYS A 230 7.61 -18.69 27.15
N ILE A 231 7.02 -18.00 28.11
CA ILE A 231 6.93 -18.43 29.52
C ILE A 231 5.84 -19.52 29.60
N THR A 232 6.18 -20.71 30.10
CA THR A 232 5.30 -21.87 30.29
C THR A 232 4.83 -22.00 31.75
N GLU A 233 3.93 -22.93 32.07
CA GLU A 233 3.41 -23.10 33.43
C GLU A 233 4.47 -23.59 34.45
N ASP A 234 5.57 -24.17 33.95
CA ASP A 234 6.71 -24.66 34.75
C ASP A 234 7.73 -23.55 35.09
N ASP A 235 7.68 -22.39 34.42
CA ASP A 235 8.61 -21.27 34.64
C ASP A 235 8.28 -20.47 35.90
N GLU A 236 9.30 -20.13 36.71
CA GLU A 236 9.15 -19.29 37.91
C GLU A 236 8.51 -17.91 37.65
N MET A 237 8.54 -17.44 36.39
CA MET A 237 7.94 -16.16 35.96
C MET A 237 6.44 -16.26 35.65
N PHE A 238 5.87 -17.45 35.47
CA PHE A 238 4.46 -17.63 35.08
C PHE A 238 3.42 -17.08 36.07
N PRO A 239 3.62 -17.15 37.41
CA PRO A 239 2.73 -16.51 38.38
C PRO A 239 2.74 -14.97 38.30
N PHE A 240 3.82 -14.37 37.78
CA PHE A 240 3.99 -12.92 37.70
C PHE A 240 3.44 -12.29 36.41
N LEU A 241 3.01 -13.11 35.43
CA LEU A 241 2.38 -12.62 34.21
C LEU A 241 1.12 -11.79 34.53
N PRO A 242 1.00 -10.55 34.02
CA PRO A 242 -0.12 -9.68 34.35
C PRO A 242 -1.41 -10.15 33.64
N ARG A 243 -2.40 -10.56 34.44
CA ARG A 243 -3.71 -11.06 33.96
C ARG A 243 -4.83 -10.00 34.03
N THR A 244 -4.51 -8.79 34.49
CA THR A 244 -5.44 -7.66 34.63
C THR A 244 -4.74 -6.34 34.28
N LEU A 245 -5.51 -5.32 33.90
CA LEU A 245 -4.94 -4.00 33.56
C LEU A 245 -4.22 -3.34 34.74
N THR A 246 -4.71 -3.51 35.97
CA THR A 246 -4.01 -3.06 37.18
C THR A 246 -2.65 -3.74 37.31
N ALA A 247 -2.57 -5.05 37.12
CA ALA A 247 -1.30 -5.77 37.13
C ALA A 247 -0.36 -5.37 35.99
N VAL A 248 -0.87 -4.94 34.82
CA VAL A 248 -0.05 -4.38 33.73
C VAL A 248 0.59 -3.06 34.15
N ASP A 249 -0.17 -2.12 34.74
CA ASP A 249 0.40 -0.81 35.11
C ASP A 249 1.29 -0.88 36.36
N GLU A 250 1.00 -1.77 37.31
CA GLU A 250 1.83 -2.03 38.48
C GLU A 250 3.10 -2.86 38.17
N HIS A 251 3.17 -3.57 37.03
CA HIS A 251 4.25 -4.51 36.72
C HIS A 251 5.66 -3.85 36.80
N PRO A 252 6.60 -4.34 37.62
CA PRO A 252 7.82 -3.60 37.94
C PRO A 252 8.79 -3.45 36.76
N THR A 253 8.87 -4.45 35.87
CA THR A 253 9.88 -4.50 34.79
C THR A 253 9.37 -4.14 33.39
N LEU A 254 8.05 -3.94 33.20
CA LEU A 254 7.50 -3.71 31.85
C LEU A 254 7.72 -2.25 31.41
N PRO A 255 8.35 -1.97 30.25
CA PRO A 255 8.49 -0.62 29.73
C PRO A 255 7.12 0.05 29.48
N LYS A 256 7.00 1.36 29.74
CA LYS A 256 5.72 2.08 29.56
C LYS A 256 5.13 1.97 28.13
N PRO A 257 5.91 1.96 27.03
CA PRO A 257 5.36 1.67 25.69
C PRO A 257 4.66 0.31 25.62
N PHE A 258 5.21 -0.73 26.26
CA PHE A 258 4.62 -2.07 26.24
C PHE A 258 3.40 -2.16 27.17
N LYS A 259 3.44 -1.51 28.34
CA LYS A 259 2.24 -1.35 29.21
C LYS A 259 1.08 -0.68 28.47
N ASN A 260 1.36 0.41 27.74
CA ASN A 260 0.37 1.12 26.93
C ASN A 260 -0.23 0.22 25.84
N VAL A 261 0.61 -0.52 25.10
CA VAL A 261 0.18 -1.51 24.09
C VAL A 261 -0.75 -2.57 24.69
N LEU A 262 -0.34 -3.21 25.79
CA LEU A 262 -1.14 -4.25 26.46
C LEU A 262 -2.49 -3.70 26.96
N THR A 263 -2.49 -2.47 27.48
CA THR A 263 -3.69 -1.77 27.96
C THR A 263 -4.67 -1.48 26.82
N HIS A 264 -4.21 -0.72 25.82
CA HIS A 264 -5.03 -0.31 24.66
C HIS A 264 -5.56 -1.51 23.86
N PHE A 265 -4.79 -2.58 23.73
CA PHE A 265 -5.22 -3.79 23.01
C PHE A 265 -6.37 -4.49 23.74
N SER A 266 -6.33 -4.51 25.08
CA SER A 266 -7.39 -5.08 25.91
C SER A 266 -8.66 -4.22 25.87
N GLU A 267 -8.51 -2.90 26.05
CA GLU A 267 -9.61 -1.93 26.02
C GLU A 267 -10.34 -1.88 24.67
N LYS A 268 -9.60 -2.03 23.56
CA LYS A 268 -10.13 -1.97 22.20
C LYS A 268 -10.49 -3.35 21.62
N ASN A 269 -10.61 -4.39 22.47
CA ASN A 269 -11.02 -5.75 22.09
C ASN A 269 -10.20 -6.35 20.92
N ILE A 270 -8.87 -6.22 21.00
CA ILE A 270 -7.96 -6.92 20.09
C ILE A 270 -7.89 -8.38 20.51
N GLY A 271 -8.11 -9.28 19.55
CA GLY A 271 -8.19 -10.72 19.79
C GLY A 271 -6.98 -11.50 19.31
N LEU A 272 -6.18 -10.91 18.44
CA LEU A 272 -5.07 -11.55 17.76
C LEU A 272 -3.89 -10.57 17.59
N VAL A 273 -2.71 -10.98 18.01
CA VAL A 273 -1.42 -10.35 17.68
C VAL A 273 -0.69 -11.24 16.68
N VAL A 274 -0.27 -10.68 15.55
CA VAL A 274 0.55 -11.36 14.55
C VAL A 274 1.94 -10.74 14.51
N ARG A 275 2.96 -11.56 14.80
CA ARG A 275 4.39 -11.18 14.83
C ARG A 275 5.09 -11.62 13.54
N LEU A 276 5.73 -10.68 12.86
CA LEU A 276 6.41 -10.90 11.58
C LEU A 276 7.95 -10.83 11.67
N ASN A 277 8.50 -10.54 12.85
CA ASN A 277 9.94 -10.48 13.14
C ASN A 277 10.37 -11.49 14.20
N SER A 278 11.68 -11.72 14.32
CA SER A 278 12.30 -12.44 15.43
C SER A 278 11.81 -11.95 16.80
N ALA A 279 11.70 -12.85 17.77
CA ALA A 279 11.19 -12.53 19.10
C ALA A 279 12.06 -11.48 19.81
N LEU A 280 11.45 -10.37 20.20
CA LEU A 280 12.03 -9.31 21.04
C LEU A 280 11.27 -9.17 22.39
N TYR A 281 10.31 -10.04 22.63
CA TYR A 281 9.46 -10.10 23.84
C TYR A 281 8.77 -11.47 23.92
N SER A 282 8.40 -11.90 25.14
CA SER A 282 7.62 -13.13 25.35
C SER A 282 6.16 -12.98 24.89
N PRO A 283 5.61 -13.89 24.06
CA PRO A 283 4.19 -13.85 23.68
C PRO A 283 3.25 -13.99 24.88
N SER A 284 3.71 -14.59 25.99
CA SER A 284 2.90 -14.89 27.18
C SER A 284 2.27 -13.64 27.81
N TYR A 285 2.84 -12.45 27.63
CA TYR A 285 2.23 -11.18 28.11
C TYR A 285 0.92 -10.83 27.40
N PHE A 286 0.74 -11.22 26.13
CA PHE A 286 -0.54 -11.07 25.42
C PHE A 286 -1.49 -12.24 25.74
N GLU A 287 -0.97 -13.45 25.80
CA GLU A 287 -1.77 -14.65 26.10
C GLU A 287 -2.38 -14.62 27.52
N ALA A 288 -1.66 -14.06 28.51
CA ALA A 288 -2.14 -13.86 29.88
C ALA A 288 -3.33 -12.89 29.99
N LEU A 289 -3.51 -12.01 28.99
CA LEU A 289 -4.67 -11.11 28.86
C LEU A 289 -5.77 -11.68 27.94
N GLY A 290 -5.66 -12.95 27.53
CA GLY A 290 -6.63 -13.62 26.66
C GLY A 290 -6.56 -13.18 25.19
N ILE A 291 -5.44 -12.61 24.76
CA ILE A 291 -5.18 -12.19 23.38
C ILE A 291 -4.38 -13.30 22.68
N GLN A 292 -4.89 -13.84 21.57
CA GLN A 292 -4.19 -14.89 20.83
C GLN A 292 -2.91 -14.34 20.21
N HIS A 293 -1.79 -15.07 20.31
CA HIS A 293 -0.54 -14.72 19.64
C HIS A 293 -0.26 -15.68 18.47
N LEU A 294 0.34 -15.20 17.39
CA LEU A 294 0.79 -16.03 16.28
C LEU A 294 2.08 -15.47 15.62
N ASP A 295 3.07 -16.33 15.48
CA ASP A 295 4.26 -16.09 14.66
C ASP A 295 4.00 -16.41 13.18
N MET A 296 4.25 -15.42 12.32
CA MET A 296 4.24 -15.52 10.85
C MET A 296 5.50 -14.83 10.29
N ILE A 297 6.65 -15.19 10.85
CA ILE A 297 7.94 -14.50 10.66
C ILE A 297 8.49 -14.69 9.24
N PHE A 298 9.00 -13.61 8.65
CA PHE A 298 9.78 -13.62 7.41
C PHE A 298 10.79 -12.46 7.38
N ASP A 299 11.83 -12.56 6.55
CA ASP A 299 13.02 -11.71 6.60
C ASP A 299 12.76 -10.23 6.29
N ASP A 300 13.53 -9.33 6.90
CA ASP A 300 13.30 -7.90 6.76
C ASP A 300 13.60 -7.37 5.36
N GLY A 301 12.81 -6.40 4.90
CA GLY A 301 12.84 -5.91 3.52
C GLY A 301 12.33 -6.89 2.45
N THR A 302 12.13 -8.17 2.77
CA THR A 302 11.60 -9.17 1.81
C THR A 302 10.08 -9.11 1.68
N CYS A 303 9.51 -9.94 0.79
CA CYS A 303 8.08 -10.04 0.55
C CYS A 303 7.54 -11.43 0.99
N PRO A 304 6.34 -11.51 1.58
CA PRO A 304 5.81 -12.79 2.06
C PRO A 304 5.40 -13.72 0.91
N SER A 305 5.51 -15.02 1.13
CA SER A 305 5.00 -16.02 0.17
C SER A 305 3.47 -16.00 0.12
N LEU A 306 2.88 -16.33 -1.04
CA LEU A 306 1.43 -16.36 -1.20
C LEU A 306 0.74 -17.37 -0.26
N VAL A 307 1.45 -18.43 0.18
CA VAL A 307 0.96 -19.36 1.21
C VAL A 307 0.82 -18.66 2.57
N THR A 308 1.84 -17.89 2.99
CA THR A 308 1.78 -17.07 4.20
C THR A 308 0.68 -16.02 4.12
N VAL A 309 0.49 -15.38 2.96
CA VAL A 309 -0.59 -14.40 2.74
C VAL A 309 -1.97 -15.05 2.80
N ARG A 310 -2.22 -16.18 2.11
CA ARG A 310 -3.54 -16.85 2.15
C ARG A 310 -3.85 -17.38 3.57
N LYS A 311 -2.84 -17.84 4.33
CA LYS A 311 -2.97 -18.18 5.76
C LYS A 311 -3.39 -16.97 6.60
N PHE A 312 -2.72 -15.82 6.43
CA PHE A 312 -3.06 -14.58 7.13
C PHE A 312 -4.47 -14.11 6.79
N ILE A 313 -4.84 -14.07 5.51
CA ILE A 313 -6.15 -13.61 5.05
C ILE A 313 -7.28 -14.45 5.65
N ARG A 314 -7.16 -15.79 5.64
CA ARG A 314 -8.17 -16.69 6.23
C ARG A 314 -8.34 -16.44 7.74
N LEU A 315 -7.24 -16.40 8.49
CA LEU A 315 -7.25 -16.16 9.94
C LEU A 315 -7.82 -14.77 10.29
N ALA A 316 -7.45 -13.75 9.52
CA ALA A 316 -7.93 -12.40 9.71
C ALA A 316 -9.43 -12.29 9.39
N HIS A 317 -9.88 -12.90 8.29
CA HIS A 317 -11.29 -12.93 7.92
C HIS A 317 -12.15 -13.65 8.97
N GLU A 318 -11.69 -14.78 9.51
CA GLU A 318 -12.34 -15.49 10.61
C GLU A 318 -12.42 -14.62 11.88
N THR A 319 -11.32 -13.98 12.27
CA THR A 319 -11.25 -13.18 13.50
C THR A 319 -12.13 -11.93 13.44
N ILE A 320 -12.19 -11.27 12.27
CA ILE A 320 -13.04 -10.10 12.03
C ILE A 320 -14.51 -10.51 11.87
N THR A 321 -14.82 -11.51 11.03
CA THR A 321 -16.21 -11.80 10.66
C THR A 321 -16.94 -12.71 11.65
N ILE A 322 -16.24 -13.65 12.28
CA ILE A 322 -16.83 -14.62 13.23
C ILE A 322 -16.53 -14.19 14.68
N LYS A 323 -15.26 -13.99 15.05
CA LYS A 323 -14.89 -13.67 16.46
C LYS A 323 -15.20 -12.24 16.88
N LYS A 324 -15.45 -11.33 15.93
CA LYS A 324 -15.73 -9.89 16.16
C LYS A 324 -14.65 -9.20 17.02
N LYS A 325 -13.38 -9.51 16.78
CA LYS A 325 -12.23 -8.91 17.47
C LYS A 325 -11.28 -8.21 16.50
N GLY A 326 -10.61 -7.16 16.99
CA GLY A 326 -9.55 -6.48 16.25
C GLY A 326 -8.28 -7.32 16.14
N ILE A 327 -7.41 -6.96 15.20
CA ILE A 327 -6.13 -7.64 14.93
C ILE A 327 -4.99 -6.61 14.99
N ALA A 328 -3.97 -6.89 15.79
CA ALA A 328 -2.74 -6.13 15.80
C ALA A 328 -1.64 -6.87 15.03
N VAL A 329 -0.92 -6.18 14.15
CA VAL A 329 0.14 -6.78 13.32
C VAL A 329 1.42 -5.96 13.43
N HIS A 330 2.54 -6.60 13.76
CA HIS A 330 3.84 -5.94 13.84
C HIS A 330 4.96 -6.68 13.10
N CYS A 331 5.90 -5.89 12.62
CA CYS A 331 7.26 -6.31 12.34
C CYS A 331 8.20 -5.51 13.27
N LYS A 332 9.46 -5.28 12.88
CA LYS A 332 10.38 -4.45 13.68
C LYS A 332 9.81 -3.04 13.96
N ALA A 333 9.34 -2.35 12.91
CA ALA A 333 8.81 -0.97 12.97
C ALA A 333 7.34 -0.83 12.54
N GLY A 334 6.63 -1.93 12.27
CA GLY A 334 5.22 -1.91 11.86
C GLY A 334 4.93 -1.36 10.46
N LEU A 335 5.95 -1.12 9.63
CA LEU A 335 5.81 -0.44 8.33
C LEU A 335 5.73 -1.40 7.13
N GLY A 336 6.88 -1.95 6.72
CA GLY A 336 7.00 -2.73 5.48
C GLY A 336 6.24 -4.06 5.50
N ARG A 337 6.81 -5.06 6.19
CA ARG A 337 6.24 -6.42 6.32
C ARG A 337 4.79 -6.43 6.82
N THR A 338 4.45 -5.55 7.75
CA THR A 338 3.07 -5.34 8.23
C THR A 338 2.14 -4.85 7.11
N GLY A 339 2.57 -3.85 6.33
CA GLY A 339 1.82 -3.34 5.20
C GLY A 339 1.61 -4.36 4.07
N CYS A 340 2.53 -5.31 3.87
CA CYS A 340 2.31 -6.41 2.93
C CYS A 340 1.06 -7.24 3.26
N LEU A 341 0.89 -7.61 4.54
CA LEU A 341 -0.21 -8.49 4.96
C LEU A 341 -1.53 -7.73 5.13
N ILE A 342 -1.50 -6.55 5.77
CA ILE A 342 -2.70 -5.70 5.90
C ILE A 342 -3.17 -5.25 4.50
N GLY A 343 -2.25 -4.78 3.64
CA GLY A 343 -2.55 -4.37 2.28
C GLY A 343 -3.15 -5.48 1.43
N ALA A 344 -2.62 -6.70 1.51
CA ALA A 344 -3.17 -7.86 0.80
C ALA A 344 -4.60 -8.20 1.28
N TYR A 345 -4.88 -8.16 2.60
CA TYR A 345 -6.24 -8.35 3.12
C TYR A 345 -7.20 -7.25 2.64
N LEU A 346 -6.77 -5.98 2.67
CA LEU A 346 -7.60 -4.87 2.22
C LEU A 346 -7.91 -4.95 0.72
N ILE A 347 -6.94 -5.32 -0.13
CA ILE A 347 -7.18 -5.60 -1.55
C ILE A 347 -8.19 -6.75 -1.72
N TYR A 348 -7.99 -7.87 -1.02
CA TYR A 348 -8.90 -9.04 -1.04
C TYR A 348 -10.33 -8.64 -0.66
N ARG A 349 -10.54 -8.01 0.50
CA ARG A 349 -11.87 -7.76 1.04
C ARG A 349 -12.57 -6.55 0.40
N HIS A 350 -11.84 -5.49 0.07
CA HIS A 350 -12.40 -4.17 -0.25
C HIS A 350 -12.07 -3.67 -1.67
N GLY A 351 -11.40 -4.47 -2.50
CA GLY A 351 -11.22 -4.13 -3.92
C GLY A 351 -10.35 -2.89 -4.19
N PHE A 352 -9.42 -2.57 -3.28
CA PHE A 352 -8.40 -1.56 -3.53
C PHE A 352 -7.47 -1.98 -4.69
N THR A 353 -6.89 -1.01 -5.38
CA THR A 353 -5.65 -1.20 -6.15
C THR A 353 -4.44 -1.15 -5.21
N ALA A 354 -3.28 -1.62 -5.68
CA ALA A 354 -2.06 -1.53 -4.89
C ALA A 354 -1.67 -0.07 -4.58
N ASN A 355 -1.84 0.86 -5.53
CA ASN A 355 -1.54 2.27 -5.29
C ASN A 355 -2.48 2.87 -4.24
N GLU A 356 -3.79 2.66 -4.38
CA GLU A 356 -4.80 3.16 -3.44
C GLU A 356 -4.55 2.65 -2.02
N VAL A 357 -4.25 1.36 -1.84
CA VAL A 357 -4.07 0.77 -0.50
C VAL A 357 -2.74 1.20 0.13
N ILE A 358 -1.65 1.33 -0.65
CA ILE A 358 -0.38 1.88 -0.15
C ILE A 358 -0.61 3.34 0.29
N SER A 359 -1.34 4.12 -0.52
CA SER A 359 -1.65 5.52 -0.22
C SER A 359 -2.52 5.67 1.03
N PHE A 360 -3.59 4.88 1.14
CA PHE A 360 -4.46 4.86 2.33
C PHE A 360 -3.71 4.41 3.59
N MET A 361 -2.90 3.33 3.50
CA MET A 361 -2.07 2.91 4.64
C MET A 361 -1.08 3.99 5.05
N ARG A 362 -0.43 4.68 4.12
CA ARG A 362 0.47 5.82 4.43
C ARG A 362 -0.26 7.04 4.99
N PHE A 363 -1.51 7.27 4.60
CA PHE A 363 -2.37 8.31 5.17
C PHE A 363 -2.81 8.00 6.62
N MET A 364 -2.89 6.72 7.00
CA MET A 364 -3.17 6.31 8.39
C MET A 364 -1.91 6.12 9.25
N ARG A 365 -0.81 5.66 8.66
CA ARG A 365 0.52 5.50 9.27
C ARG A 365 1.62 5.71 8.22
N PRO A 366 2.37 6.83 8.24
CA PRO A 366 3.42 7.12 7.27
C PRO A 366 4.45 5.99 7.09
N GLY A 367 5.04 5.90 5.90
CA GLY A 367 6.12 4.94 5.60
C GLY A 367 5.72 3.47 5.39
N MET A 368 4.46 3.07 5.52
CA MET A 368 4.03 1.69 5.26
C MET A 368 4.30 1.21 3.82
N VAL A 369 4.64 -0.08 3.68
CA VAL A 369 5.09 -0.78 2.45
C VAL A 369 6.37 -0.16 1.83
N VAL A 370 7.50 -0.88 1.89
CA VAL A 370 8.84 -0.31 1.64
C VAL A 370 9.56 -1.01 0.47
N GLY A 371 10.21 -0.25 -0.41
CA GLY A 371 11.01 -0.74 -1.53
C GLY A 371 10.29 -1.78 -2.40
N PRO A 372 10.84 -3.00 -2.57
CA PRO A 372 10.31 -4.03 -3.48
C PRO A 372 8.92 -4.53 -3.09
N GLN A 373 8.49 -4.31 -1.84
CA GLN A 373 7.16 -4.69 -1.35
C GLN A 373 6.04 -3.94 -2.08
N GLN A 374 6.33 -2.76 -2.64
CA GLN A 374 5.37 -1.97 -3.43
C GLN A 374 5.07 -2.67 -4.77
N HIS A 375 6.12 -3.05 -5.51
CA HIS A 375 6.01 -3.84 -6.76
C HIS A 375 5.37 -5.20 -6.50
N TRP A 376 5.76 -5.88 -5.42
CA TRP A 376 5.15 -7.17 -5.04
C TRP A 376 3.63 -7.02 -4.80
N LEU A 377 3.19 -6.00 -4.07
CA LEU A 377 1.77 -5.76 -3.84
C LEU A 377 1.05 -5.39 -5.16
N HIS A 378 1.71 -4.63 -6.04
CA HIS A 378 1.20 -4.28 -7.36
C HIS A 378 0.99 -5.50 -8.27
N LEU A 379 1.94 -6.44 -8.28
CA LEU A 379 1.87 -7.63 -9.13
C LEU A 379 0.83 -8.64 -8.61
N ASN A 380 0.69 -8.82 -7.30
CA ASN A 380 -0.18 -9.83 -6.69
C ASN A 380 -1.62 -9.34 -6.41
N GLN A 381 -1.93 -8.06 -6.65
CA GLN A 381 -3.27 -7.49 -6.36
C GLN A 381 -4.42 -8.18 -7.11
N GLY A 382 -4.16 -8.75 -8.30
CA GLY A 382 -5.15 -9.52 -9.05
C GLY A 382 -5.54 -10.79 -8.29
N THR A 383 -4.53 -11.58 -7.93
CA THR A 383 -4.62 -12.81 -7.15
C THR A 383 -5.37 -12.62 -5.82
N PHE A 384 -5.14 -11.51 -5.10
CA PHE A 384 -5.86 -11.24 -3.85
C PHE A 384 -7.36 -10.98 -4.07
N ARG A 385 -7.74 -10.27 -5.15
CA ARG A 385 -9.16 -10.04 -5.50
C ARG A 385 -9.83 -11.30 -6.03
N GLU A 386 -9.10 -12.13 -6.78
CA GLU A 386 -9.53 -13.44 -7.25
C GLU A 386 -9.91 -14.36 -6.07
N TRP A 387 -9.08 -14.45 -5.04
CA TRP A 387 -9.38 -15.29 -3.84
C TRP A 387 -10.66 -14.87 -3.11
N TRP A 388 -11.05 -13.60 -3.16
CA TRP A 388 -12.34 -13.14 -2.60
C TRP A 388 -13.52 -13.57 -3.47
N ILE A 389 -13.34 -13.64 -4.79
CA ILE A 389 -14.34 -14.15 -5.73
C ILE A 389 -14.46 -15.68 -5.57
N GLU A 390 -13.35 -16.42 -5.55
CA GLU A 390 -13.28 -17.87 -5.25
C GLU A 390 -14.11 -18.19 -3.99
N GLU A 391 -13.75 -17.60 -2.85
CA GLU A 391 -14.38 -17.90 -1.58
C GLU A 391 -15.83 -17.39 -1.50
N ARG A 392 -16.23 -16.34 -2.25
CA ARG A 392 -17.65 -15.93 -2.35
C ARG A 392 -18.47 -16.93 -3.17
N VAL A 393 -17.93 -17.48 -4.24
CA VAL A 393 -18.60 -18.49 -5.07
C VAL A 393 -18.69 -19.81 -4.30
N GLU A 394 -17.62 -20.28 -3.67
CA GLU A 394 -17.61 -21.50 -2.85
C GLU A 394 -18.64 -21.41 -1.71
N ARG A 395 -18.63 -20.31 -0.93
CA ARG A 395 -19.60 -20.08 0.16
C ARG A 395 -21.04 -19.97 -0.34
N ARG A 396 -21.27 -19.57 -1.60
CA ARG A 396 -22.60 -19.56 -2.23
C ARG A 396 -23.03 -20.99 -2.59
N LEU A 397 -22.23 -21.68 -3.40
CA LEU A 397 -22.50 -23.05 -3.85
C LEU A 397 -22.70 -24.01 -2.67
N ARG A 398 -21.90 -23.86 -1.59
CA ARG A 398 -22.03 -24.66 -0.36
C ARG A 398 -23.34 -24.42 0.39
N ARG A 399 -23.92 -23.21 0.31
CA ARG A 399 -25.27 -22.92 0.86
C ARG A 399 -26.37 -23.48 -0.04
N GLU A 400 -26.22 -23.36 -1.36
CA GLU A 400 -27.17 -23.90 -2.33
C GLU A 400 -27.24 -25.44 -2.23
N MET A 401 -26.10 -26.13 -2.12
CA MET A 401 -26.04 -27.59 -1.87
C MET A 401 -26.61 -27.99 -0.49
N ALA A 402 -26.39 -27.18 0.55
CA ALA A 402 -26.99 -27.42 1.87
C ALA A 402 -28.50 -27.19 1.91
N ALA A 403 -29.04 -26.36 1.01
CA ALA A 403 -30.47 -26.13 0.84
C ALA A 403 -31.14 -27.19 -0.03
N SER A 404 -30.44 -27.76 -1.03
CA SER A 404 -30.98 -28.80 -1.91
C SER A 404 -31.01 -30.20 -1.28
N ASN A 405 -30.14 -30.49 -0.32
CA ASN A 405 -30.12 -31.73 0.47
C ASN A 405 -30.49 -31.47 1.94
N PRO A 406 -31.76 -31.20 2.29
CA PRO A 406 -32.19 -31.12 3.67
C PRO A 406 -32.09 -32.50 4.34
N VAL A 407 -31.19 -32.61 5.33
CA VAL A 407 -31.04 -33.85 6.12
C VAL A 407 -32.39 -34.16 6.79
N PRO A 408 -32.97 -35.37 6.60
CA PRO A 408 -34.29 -35.68 7.12
C PRO A 408 -34.28 -35.67 8.65
N SER A 409 -34.99 -34.71 9.23
CA SER A 409 -35.09 -34.54 10.68
C SER A 409 -35.93 -35.68 11.27
N THR A 410 -35.25 -36.70 11.82
CA THR A 410 -35.92 -37.80 12.52
C THR A 410 -36.59 -37.27 13.80
N PRO A 411 -37.91 -37.44 13.97
CA PRO A 411 -38.61 -36.85 15.11
C PRO A 411 -38.24 -37.60 16.40
N ILE A 412 -37.55 -36.92 17.32
CA ILE A 412 -37.25 -37.46 18.65
C ILE A 412 -38.55 -37.64 19.42
N ARG A 413 -39.01 -38.88 19.51
CA ARG A 413 -40.25 -39.26 20.22
C ARG A 413 -40.06 -39.07 21.72
N ALA A 414 -40.55 -37.95 22.25
CA ALA A 414 -40.51 -37.67 23.68
C ALA A 414 -41.25 -38.76 24.48
N MET A 415 -40.52 -39.52 25.31
CA MET A 415 -41.10 -40.48 26.25
C MET A 415 -41.23 -39.83 27.62
N GLN A 416 -42.46 -39.78 28.14
CA GLN A 416 -42.76 -39.23 29.46
C GLN A 416 -42.29 -40.17 30.58
N LYS A 417 -42.01 -39.61 31.76
CA LYS A 417 -41.69 -40.37 32.96
C LYS A 417 -42.95 -40.99 33.58
N THR A 418 -42.89 -42.28 33.90
CA THR A 418 -43.67 -42.90 34.98
C THR A 418 -42.76 -43.84 35.79
N SER A 419 -43.02 -43.96 37.08
CA SER A 419 -42.16 -44.67 38.05
C SER A 419 -42.77 -46.00 38.48
N LEU A 420 -41.94 -46.97 38.87
CA LEU A 420 -42.23 -47.97 39.91
C LEU A 420 -40.92 -48.59 40.45
N ARG A 421 -41.00 -49.53 41.40
CA ARG A 421 -39.95 -49.78 42.44
C ARG A 421 -39.67 -51.28 42.68
N ASN A 422 -38.54 -51.58 43.34
CA ASN A 422 -37.95 -52.90 43.71
C ASN A 422 -37.08 -53.54 42.60
N GLY A 423 -36.02 -54.31 42.87
CA GLY A 423 -35.34 -54.62 44.15
C GLY A 423 -34.27 -55.74 44.01
N GLN A 424 -33.29 -55.79 44.93
CA GLN A 424 -32.23 -56.82 45.11
C GLN A 424 -31.04 -56.92 44.12
N THR A 425 -29.87 -56.45 44.60
CA THR A 425 -28.51 -57.07 44.61
C THR A 425 -27.99 -57.93 43.44
N SER A 426 -26.94 -57.43 42.76
CA SER A 426 -25.72 -58.20 42.41
C SER A 426 -24.53 -57.25 42.09
N THR A 427 -23.29 -57.75 42.17
CA THR A 427 -22.02 -56.98 42.02
C THR A 427 -21.36 -57.14 40.62
N PRO A 428 -20.43 -56.25 40.22
CA PRO A 428 -20.21 -55.92 38.79
C PRO A 428 -18.94 -56.53 38.14
N PRO A 429 -18.82 -56.41 36.81
CA PRO A 429 -17.53 -56.32 36.14
C PRO A 429 -17.37 -55.11 35.19
N ASN A 430 -16.50 -54.18 35.59
CA ASN A 430 -15.37 -53.60 34.84
C ASN A 430 -15.49 -53.07 33.37
N ARG A 431 -14.95 -51.85 33.19
CA ARG A 431 -14.28 -51.26 31.98
C ARG A 431 -15.08 -50.76 30.74
N SER A 432 -14.99 -49.43 30.61
CA SER A 432 -14.68 -48.65 29.39
C SER A 432 -15.82 -48.28 28.41
N PRO A 433 -15.99 -46.98 28.07
CA PRO A 433 -16.90 -46.51 27.03
C PRO A 433 -16.21 -46.42 25.65
N SER A 434 -16.95 -46.70 24.57
CA SER A 434 -16.44 -46.60 23.20
C SER A 434 -17.49 -46.12 22.18
N ASN A 435 -17.94 -44.87 22.30
CA ASN A 435 -18.64 -44.17 21.22
C ASN A 435 -17.67 -43.17 20.57
N ARG A 436 -17.00 -43.60 19.48
CA ARG A 436 -16.27 -42.69 18.57
C ARG A 436 -17.14 -42.39 17.35
N THR A 437 -17.49 -41.13 17.14
CA THR A 437 -17.89 -40.64 15.81
C THR A 437 -16.64 -40.45 14.93
N PRO A 438 -16.72 -40.68 13.61
CA PRO A 438 -15.55 -40.76 12.74
C PRO A 438 -15.04 -39.41 12.22
N LEU A 439 -13.88 -39.44 11.56
CA LEU A 439 -13.17 -38.36 10.86
C LEU A 439 -12.67 -37.19 11.71
N SER A 440 -11.44 -37.36 12.22
CA SER A 440 -10.40 -36.35 12.03
C SER A 440 -9.21 -37.06 11.38
N GLU A 441 -8.75 -36.54 10.25
CA GLU A 441 -7.48 -36.95 9.64
C GLU A 441 -6.31 -36.34 10.44
N VAL A 442 -5.20 -37.07 10.53
CA VAL A 442 -3.92 -36.59 11.08
C VAL A 442 -2.79 -37.30 10.33
N ASP A 443 -1.98 -36.54 9.59
CA ASP A 443 -0.75 -37.05 8.99
C ASP A 443 0.25 -37.53 10.05
N HIS A 444 1.06 -38.55 9.74
CA HIS A 444 2.52 -38.52 9.93
C HIS A 444 3.21 -39.71 9.26
N ASP A 445 4.44 -39.50 8.79
CA ASP A 445 5.27 -40.53 8.14
C ASP A 445 5.67 -41.69 9.07
N ARG A 446 5.71 -42.92 8.54
CA ARG A 446 6.99 -43.65 8.32
C ARG A 446 6.84 -45.06 7.72
N ASN A 447 7.85 -45.40 6.91
CA ASN A 447 8.26 -46.71 6.41
C ASN A 447 7.77 -47.95 7.19
N ASN A 448 7.07 -48.89 6.52
CA ASN A 448 7.75 -50.06 5.94
C ASN A 448 6.87 -50.97 5.06
N ILE A 449 7.48 -51.40 3.94
CA ILE A 449 7.43 -52.73 3.30
C ILE A 449 6.27 -53.68 3.69
N GLY A 450 5.40 -53.99 2.71
CA GLY A 450 4.46 -55.10 2.75
C GLY A 450 3.77 -55.32 1.39
N VAL A 451 4.31 -56.21 0.56
CA VAL A 451 3.76 -56.52 -0.78
C VAL A 451 2.82 -57.72 -0.69
N GLN A 452 1.63 -57.60 -1.29
CA GLN A 452 0.77 -58.74 -1.57
C GLN A 452 -0.03 -58.49 -2.87
N GLU A 453 0.53 -58.94 -3.99
CA GLU A 453 -0.18 -59.10 -5.26
C GLU A 453 -0.71 -60.53 -5.36
N ASP A 454 -1.87 -60.71 -6.01
CA ASP A 454 -2.31 -62.03 -6.48
C ASP A 454 -3.24 -61.86 -7.70
N TYR A 455 -3.36 -62.93 -8.50
CA TYR A 455 -4.18 -63.03 -9.73
C TYR A 455 -3.74 -62.29 -11.01
N LEU A 456 -2.66 -62.77 -11.63
CA LEU A 456 -2.59 -62.90 -13.10
C LEU A 456 -2.16 -64.33 -13.50
N PRO A 457 -2.68 -64.90 -14.60
CA PRO A 457 -2.32 -66.25 -15.06
C PRO A 457 -0.94 -66.33 -15.74
N ALA A 458 -0.45 -67.55 -15.93
CA ALA A 458 0.95 -67.90 -16.17
C ALA A 458 1.11 -68.81 -17.42
N PRO A 459 2.32 -69.26 -17.84
CA PRO A 459 3.68 -68.70 -17.66
C PRO A 459 4.64 -68.91 -18.90
N THR A 460 5.96 -68.72 -18.68
CA THR A 460 7.12 -69.39 -19.35
C THR A 460 7.51 -69.06 -20.82
N PRO A 461 8.77 -69.32 -21.25
CA PRO A 461 10.06 -69.26 -20.52
C PRO A 461 11.23 -68.60 -21.29
N GLY A 462 12.24 -68.03 -20.60
CA GLY A 462 13.51 -67.66 -21.25
C GLY A 462 14.52 -66.85 -20.40
N GLN A 463 15.61 -67.49 -19.97
CA GLN A 463 16.85 -66.87 -19.45
C GLN A 463 18.02 -67.20 -20.42
N PRO A 464 19.27 -66.64 -20.34
CA PRO A 464 19.88 -65.90 -19.21
C PRO A 464 20.81 -64.68 -19.50
N ARG A 465 20.90 -63.78 -18.50
CA ARG A 465 22.10 -63.05 -17.98
C ARG A 465 23.03 -62.19 -18.89
N LYS A 466 23.68 -61.23 -18.18
CA LYS A 466 25.06 -60.67 -18.31
C LYS A 466 25.33 -59.30 -19.01
N THR A 467 25.37 -58.26 -18.16
CA THR A 467 26.52 -57.34 -17.89
C THR A 467 27.11 -56.38 -18.95
N VAL A 468 27.62 -55.26 -18.41
CA VAL A 468 28.63 -54.30 -18.92
C VAL A 468 28.09 -53.02 -19.62
N ARG A 469 28.90 -51.96 -19.49
CA ARG A 469 28.90 -50.65 -20.17
C ARG A 469 29.01 -50.83 -21.71
N ASP A 470 28.92 -49.82 -22.59
CA ASP A 470 29.27 -48.40 -22.44
C ASP A 470 28.65 -47.52 -23.56
N ARG A 471 28.74 -46.20 -23.36
CA ARG A 471 28.91 -45.10 -24.36
C ARG A 471 28.25 -45.08 -25.77
N HIS A 472 27.79 -43.85 -26.09
CA HIS A 472 27.76 -43.14 -27.39
C HIS A 472 26.58 -43.31 -28.38
N HIS A 473 25.94 -42.14 -28.66
CA HIS A 473 25.26 -41.71 -29.89
C HIS A 473 26.16 -41.85 -31.15
N PRO A 474 25.68 -41.89 -32.42
CA PRO A 474 24.66 -40.96 -32.98
C PRO A 474 23.73 -41.47 -34.12
N TYR A 475 22.92 -40.54 -34.67
CA TYR A 475 22.30 -40.45 -36.03
C TYR A 475 22.21 -41.73 -36.92
N GLN A 476 21.11 -42.04 -37.64
CA GLN A 476 20.42 -41.15 -38.59
C GLN A 476 19.08 -41.72 -39.17
N ARG A 477 18.15 -40.82 -39.54
CA ARG A 477 17.20 -40.82 -40.71
C ARG A 477 16.35 -42.05 -41.18
N SER A 478 15.02 -41.82 -41.14
CA SER A 478 14.10 -41.67 -42.31
C SER A 478 13.19 -42.82 -42.83
N ALA A 479 11.93 -42.40 -43.10
CA ALA A 479 10.94 -42.88 -44.12
C ALA A 479 10.21 -44.23 -43.90
N SER A 480 9.01 -44.51 -44.45
CA SER A 480 7.85 -43.69 -44.91
C SER A 480 6.67 -44.61 -45.32
N GLY A 481 5.40 -44.20 -45.09
CA GLY A 481 4.16 -44.84 -45.60
C GLY A 481 2.96 -44.59 -44.66
N THR A 482 1.83 -43.96 -45.04
CA THR A 482 0.72 -44.34 -45.98
C THR A 482 -0.15 -45.50 -45.44
N VAL A 483 -1.50 -45.46 -45.42
CA VAL A 483 -2.50 -44.65 -46.19
C VAL A 483 -3.84 -44.46 -45.42
N GLU A 484 -4.68 -43.50 -45.88
CA GLU A 484 -6.18 -43.47 -46.01
C GLU A 484 -7.12 -44.16 -44.98
N GLU A 485 -8.10 -43.46 -44.36
CA GLU A 485 -9.53 -43.21 -44.77
C GLU A 485 -10.51 -44.38 -44.47
N GLN A 486 -11.85 -44.25 -44.27
CA GLN A 486 -12.83 -43.14 -44.12
C GLN A 486 -14.12 -43.68 -43.41
N GLN A 487 -15.10 -42.80 -43.08
CA GLN A 487 -16.58 -43.11 -43.05
C GLN A 487 -17.13 -44.09 -41.95
N THR A 488 -18.40 -44.10 -41.47
CA THR A 488 -19.62 -43.23 -41.56
C THR A 488 -20.55 -43.42 -40.31
N ILE A 489 -21.80 -42.91 -40.37
CA ILE A 489 -23.01 -43.11 -39.51
C ILE A 489 -23.13 -42.06 -38.37
N GLU A 490 -24.10 -41.13 -38.29
CA GLU A 490 -25.48 -40.91 -38.83
C GLU A 490 -26.63 -41.28 -37.85
N GLN A 491 -27.83 -40.70 -38.08
CA GLN A 491 -29.09 -40.74 -37.29
C GLN A 491 -29.16 -39.93 -35.96
N GLU A 492 -30.28 -39.31 -35.58
CA GLU A 492 -31.36 -38.66 -36.36
C GLU A 492 -32.17 -37.66 -35.48
N THR A 493 -33.10 -36.89 -36.05
CA THR A 493 -33.82 -35.79 -35.35
C THR A 493 -35.34 -35.97 -35.31
N GLU A 494 -36.00 -35.55 -34.22
CA GLU A 494 -37.46 -35.33 -34.23
C GLU A 494 -37.94 -34.12 -33.40
N PHE A 495 -39.26 -33.91 -33.29
CA PHE A 495 -39.87 -32.58 -33.42
C PHE A 495 -40.28 -31.82 -32.14
N VAL A 496 -39.96 -30.51 -32.16
CA VAL A 496 -40.75 -29.34 -31.72
C VAL A 496 -41.90 -29.53 -30.71
N THR A 497 -41.85 -28.79 -29.60
CA THR A 497 -43.04 -28.08 -29.09
C THR A 497 -42.65 -26.76 -28.41
N LYS A 498 -43.45 -25.70 -28.60
CA LYS A 498 -43.27 -24.40 -27.91
C LYS A 498 -44.07 -24.38 -26.62
N HIS A 499 -43.47 -23.92 -25.52
CA HIS A 499 -44.22 -23.22 -24.48
C HIS A 499 -43.52 -21.92 -24.11
N ARG A 500 -44.31 -20.84 -23.99
CA ARG A 500 -43.86 -19.48 -23.68
C ARG A 500 -44.36 -19.14 -22.29
N ASN A 501 -43.46 -18.79 -21.37
CA ASN A 501 -43.83 -18.14 -20.12
C ASN A 501 -42.83 -17.01 -19.82
N GLN A 502 -43.28 -15.96 -19.14
CA GLN A 502 -42.49 -14.74 -18.95
C GLN A 502 -41.92 -14.66 -17.53
N GLY A 503 -40.62 -14.41 -17.44
CA GLY A 503 -39.90 -13.94 -16.26
C GLY A 503 -38.94 -12.84 -16.69
N ALA A 504 -38.62 -11.89 -15.81
CA ALA A 504 -37.79 -10.74 -16.17
C ALA A 504 -36.31 -11.12 -16.28
N GLU A 505 -35.75 -11.09 -17.50
CA GLU A 505 -34.30 -11.04 -17.74
C GLU A 505 -33.78 -9.64 -17.33
N SER A 506 -32.54 -9.59 -16.81
CA SER A 506 -31.85 -8.34 -16.43
C SER A 506 -31.16 -7.72 -17.66
N ASP A 507 -31.06 -6.38 -17.72
CA ASP A 507 -30.41 -5.66 -18.84
C ASP A 507 -28.99 -6.16 -19.15
N GLU A 508 -28.27 -6.65 -18.14
CA GLU A 508 -26.93 -7.24 -18.26
C GLU A 508 -26.89 -8.43 -19.24
N GLU A 509 -27.96 -9.23 -19.34
CA GLU A 509 -28.03 -10.38 -20.25
C GLU A 509 -28.25 -9.94 -21.71
N TRP A 510 -29.00 -8.87 -21.94
CA TRP A 510 -29.16 -8.26 -23.27
C TRP A 510 -27.83 -7.72 -23.79
N HIS A 511 -27.05 -7.06 -22.94
CA HIS A 511 -25.72 -6.55 -23.26
C HIS A 511 -24.70 -7.67 -23.59
N LEU A 512 -24.86 -8.88 -23.02
CA LEU A 512 -24.06 -10.06 -23.37
C LEU A 512 -24.46 -10.63 -24.74
N ARG A 513 -25.76 -10.82 -25.02
CA ARG A 513 -26.26 -11.30 -26.32
C ARG A 513 -25.90 -10.34 -27.47
N MET A 514 -25.81 -9.03 -27.20
CA MET A 514 -25.34 -8.01 -28.15
C MET A 514 -23.84 -8.11 -28.54
N ARG A 515 -23.02 -8.91 -27.84
CA ARG A 515 -21.58 -9.06 -28.13
C ARG A 515 -21.22 -10.29 -28.97
N SER A 516 -22.08 -11.30 -29.06
CA SER A 516 -21.78 -12.57 -29.76
C SER A 516 -22.08 -12.56 -31.26
N HIS A 517 -22.76 -11.53 -31.80
CA HIS A 517 -23.11 -11.42 -33.22
C HIS A 517 -22.79 -10.04 -33.82
N ARG A 518 -21.68 -9.95 -34.55
CA ARG A 518 -21.45 -8.90 -35.57
C ARG A 518 -20.86 -9.51 -36.84
N LYS A 519 -21.66 -9.52 -37.91
CA LYS A 519 -21.15 -9.68 -39.28
C LYS A 519 -20.56 -8.35 -39.76
N VAL A 520 -19.61 -8.40 -40.69
CA VAL A 520 -19.01 -7.22 -41.30
C VAL A 520 -20.00 -6.56 -42.27
N SER A 521 -20.17 -5.23 -42.17
CA SER A 521 -20.97 -4.42 -43.09
C SER A 521 -20.14 -3.26 -43.64
N GLN A 522 -20.03 -3.15 -44.97
CA GLN A 522 -19.41 -2.00 -45.63
C GLN A 522 -20.30 -0.75 -45.58
N SER A 523 -19.72 0.43 -45.78
CA SER A 523 -20.43 1.68 -46.11
C SER A 523 -19.53 2.62 -46.94
N PRO A 524 -20.09 3.55 -47.75
CA PRO A 524 -19.41 3.97 -48.98
C PRO A 524 -18.98 5.46 -49.04
N GLY A 525 -18.12 5.76 -50.04
CA GLY A 525 -18.21 7.00 -50.84
C GLY A 525 -17.61 8.30 -50.26
N ARG A 526 -16.55 8.81 -50.90
CA ARG A 526 -16.08 10.20 -50.71
C ARG A 526 -16.87 11.21 -51.56
N SER A 527 -16.87 12.46 -51.11
CA SER A 527 -17.07 13.66 -51.94
C SER A 527 -16.04 14.73 -51.51
N GLU A 528 -15.68 15.66 -52.41
CA GLU A 528 -14.48 16.52 -52.27
C GLU A 528 -14.77 18.04 -52.24
N LYS A 529 -13.91 18.78 -51.51
CA LYS A 529 -13.34 20.15 -51.75
C LYS A 529 -13.01 20.85 -50.42
N SER A 530 -12.02 21.76 -50.28
CA SER A 530 -10.76 22.00 -51.03
C SER A 530 -9.91 23.07 -50.31
N ARG A 531 -8.69 22.73 -49.84
CA ARG A 531 -7.54 23.64 -49.52
C ARG A 531 -7.72 24.69 -48.38
N SER A 532 -6.70 25.37 -47.82
CA SER A 532 -5.31 25.08 -47.35
C SER A 532 -4.70 26.43 -46.85
N VAL A 533 -3.80 26.60 -45.87
CA VAL A 533 -2.90 25.73 -45.06
C VAL A 533 -2.92 26.24 -43.58
N SER A 534 -2.18 25.76 -42.56
CA SER A 534 -0.71 25.73 -42.34
C SER A 534 -0.29 24.86 -41.13
N GLN A 535 1.00 24.53 -41.08
CA GLN A 535 1.72 23.61 -40.19
C GLN A 535 1.46 23.68 -38.67
N THR A 536 1.44 22.50 -38.03
CA THR A 536 2.16 22.22 -36.77
C THR A 536 2.55 20.74 -36.77
N THR A 537 3.74 20.40 -36.28
CA THR A 537 4.29 19.03 -36.29
C THR A 537 3.61 18.15 -35.22
N SER A 538 3.32 16.88 -35.53
CA SER A 538 2.88 15.90 -34.54
C SER A 538 3.33 14.49 -34.95
N THR A 539 4.16 13.87 -34.12
CA THR A 539 4.62 12.48 -34.28
C THR A 539 3.57 11.52 -33.70
N ILE A 540 2.83 10.83 -34.58
CA ILE A 540 1.94 9.74 -34.19
C ILE A 540 2.66 8.42 -34.47
N TYR A 541 2.80 7.59 -33.45
CA TYR A 541 3.26 6.21 -33.61
C TYR A 541 2.09 5.36 -34.13
N MET A 542 2.13 5.02 -35.41
CA MET A 542 1.26 3.98 -35.98
C MET A 542 1.88 2.62 -35.63
N ILE A 543 1.12 1.77 -34.94
CA ILE A 543 1.50 0.37 -34.71
C ILE A 543 1.01 -0.42 -35.93
N ASP A 544 1.91 -0.66 -36.89
CA ASP A 544 1.67 -1.67 -37.92
C ASP A 544 1.68 -3.05 -37.26
N ASN A 545 0.58 -3.79 -37.39
CA ASN A 545 0.43 -5.15 -36.88
C ASN A 545 0.26 -6.12 -38.06
N ASP A 546 1.23 -6.11 -38.98
CA ASP A 546 1.31 -7.06 -40.09
C ASP A 546 1.96 -8.38 -39.61
N SER A 547 1.12 -9.31 -39.16
CA SER A 547 1.55 -10.65 -38.72
C SER A 547 1.79 -11.61 -39.91
N SER A 548 2.52 -11.18 -40.94
CA SER A 548 2.72 -11.96 -42.18
C SER A 548 4.17 -12.12 -42.67
N LYS A 549 5.12 -12.50 -41.79
CA LYS A 549 6.30 -13.35 -42.12
C LYS A 549 7.13 -13.66 -40.86
N ASP A 550 6.79 -14.73 -40.14
CA ASP A 550 7.75 -15.43 -39.27
C ASP A 550 8.44 -16.54 -40.06
N ALA A 551 9.78 -16.51 -40.08
CA ALA A 551 10.64 -17.61 -40.54
C ALA A 551 12.06 -17.39 -40.00
N GLU A 552 12.39 -18.04 -38.88
CA GLU A 552 13.73 -17.94 -38.28
C GLU A 552 14.81 -18.73 -39.07
N ASN A 553 16.06 -18.39 -38.74
CA ASN A 553 17.26 -19.24 -38.83
C ASN A 553 17.90 -19.48 -40.21
N ILE A 554 19.02 -18.78 -40.46
CA ILE A 554 20.27 -19.41 -40.96
C ILE A 554 21.48 -18.55 -40.55
N GLY A 555 22.63 -19.19 -40.32
CA GLY A 555 23.77 -18.58 -39.64
C GLY A 555 24.79 -17.81 -40.51
N SER A 556 25.57 -16.98 -39.80
CA SER A 556 26.97 -16.60 -40.01
C SER A 556 27.66 -16.85 -41.37
N LEU A 557 28.15 -15.78 -42.03
CA LEU A 557 29.52 -15.75 -42.61
C LEU A 557 30.02 -14.33 -43.04
N ARG A 558 31.30 -14.26 -43.43
CA ARG A 558 32.22 -13.10 -43.41
C ARG A 558 32.30 -12.22 -44.69
N SER A 559 32.29 -10.90 -44.48
CA SER A 559 33.35 -9.91 -44.86
C SER A 559 33.49 -9.32 -46.30
N LYS A 560 34.12 -8.12 -46.33
CA LYS A 560 34.58 -7.25 -47.47
C LYS A 560 33.46 -6.46 -48.20
N HIS A 561 33.67 -5.25 -48.76
CA HIS A 561 34.88 -4.41 -48.90
C HIS A 561 34.57 -2.88 -48.91
N VAL A 562 35.34 -2.11 -48.11
CA VAL A 562 35.89 -0.73 -48.28
C VAL A 562 35.36 0.20 -49.39
N ASP A 563 35.07 1.47 -49.04
CA ASP A 563 35.74 2.62 -49.71
C ASP A 563 35.99 3.85 -48.78
N ARG A 564 36.82 4.81 -49.23
CA ARG A 564 37.50 5.86 -48.41
C ARG A 564 37.09 7.31 -48.76
N VAL A 565 37.18 8.23 -47.78
CA VAL A 565 37.68 9.62 -47.95
C VAL A 565 38.57 10.00 -46.73
N ALA A 566 39.41 11.05 -46.85
CA ALA A 566 40.59 11.34 -46.02
C ALA A 566 40.38 12.19 -44.73
N SER A 567 41.47 12.44 -43.98
CA SER A 567 41.44 13.05 -42.64
C SER A 567 42.71 13.86 -42.26
N THR A 568 42.53 14.93 -41.46
CA THR A 568 43.56 15.70 -40.70
C THR A 568 44.66 16.44 -41.51
N PRO A 569 45.38 17.41 -40.90
CA PRO A 569 46.52 17.16 -39.97
C PRO A 569 46.37 17.90 -38.62
N GLY A 570 47.21 17.74 -37.58
CA GLY A 570 48.40 16.87 -37.36
C GLY A 570 48.84 16.92 -35.86
N VAL A 571 49.55 15.90 -35.32
CA VAL A 571 51.05 15.79 -35.25
C VAL A 571 51.65 16.52 -34.02
N LEU A 572 52.49 15.93 -33.12
CA LEU A 572 52.95 14.54 -32.88
C LEU A 572 53.74 14.38 -31.54
N THR A 573 54.10 13.12 -31.20
CA THR A 573 55.20 12.64 -30.29
C THR A 573 54.95 12.60 -28.76
N LYS A 574 55.50 11.65 -27.98
CA LYS A 574 56.23 10.37 -28.28
C LYS A 574 56.08 9.38 -27.10
N VAL A 575 56.28 8.07 -27.33
CA VAL A 575 56.24 7.01 -26.28
C VAL A 575 57.43 6.04 -26.41
N ARG A 576 58.04 5.67 -25.25
CA ARG A 576 58.89 4.48 -24.96
C ARG A 576 59.16 4.48 -23.43
N GLY A 577 59.28 3.37 -22.69
CA GLY A 577 58.91 1.97 -22.98
C GLY A 577 59.75 0.93 -22.19
N SER A 578 59.09 -0.13 -21.66
CA SER A 578 59.63 -1.47 -21.29
C SER A 578 60.20 -1.79 -19.87
N LYS A 579 59.41 -2.59 -19.12
CA LYS A 579 59.73 -3.83 -18.35
C LYS A 579 60.54 -3.85 -17.02
N ARG A 580 59.83 -4.44 -16.02
CA ARG A 580 60.17 -5.58 -15.11
C ARG A 580 60.96 -5.37 -13.79
N GLN A 581 60.49 -6.16 -12.81
CA GLN A 581 61.10 -6.59 -11.52
C GLN A 581 61.33 -5.48 -10.47
N GLY A 582 61.04 -5.70 -9.18
CA GLY A 582 60.41 -6.88 -8.56
C GLY A 582 60.12 -6.71 -7.05
N GLU A 583 59.47 -7.73 -6.48
CA GLU A 583 59.36 -8.05 -5.05
C GLU A 583 58.60 -7.10 -4.08
N SER A 584 57.95 -7.74 -3.12
CA SER A 584 57.45 -7.20 -1.85
C SER A 584 57.97 -8.17 -0.76
N PRO A 585 58.14 -7.74 0.51
CA PRO A 585 56.99 -7.80 1.42
C PRO A 585 56.99 -6.81 2.62
N LEU A 586 55.83 -6.78 3.31
CA LEU A 586 55.59 -6.72 4.77
C LEU A 586 56.80 -6.41 5.70
N ARG A 587 56.67 -5.63 6.78
CA ARG A 587 55.78 -5.87 7.96
C ARG A 587 55.79 -4.68 8.94
N ALA A 588 54.87 -4.63 9.91
CA ALA A 588 54.67 -3.52 10.86
C ALA A 588 55.20 -3.76 12.29
N LYS A 589 55.36 -2.66 13.08
CA LYS A 589 55.23 -2.52 14.56
C LYS A 589 55.21 -1.00 14.92
N GLU A 590 54.28 -0.49 15.75
CA GLU A 590 54.36 -0.21 17.22
C GLU A 590 55.35 0.93 17.63
N THR A 591 55.14 1.83 18.62
CA THR A 591 54.01 2.19 19.54
C THR A 591 54.27 3.52 20.29
N ALA A 592 53.20 4.25 20.70
CA ALA A 592 53.13 5.23 21.83
C ALA A 592 54.02 6.52 21.79
N GLY A 593 53.76 7.54 22.65
CA GLY A 593 54.71 8.68 22.79
C GLY A 593 54.32 10.07 23.37
N ILE A 594 53.10 10.33 23.83
CA ILE A 594 52.64 11.42 24.76
C ILE A 594 53.58 12.65 25.11
N ARG A 595 53.06 13.90 24.90
CA ARG A 595 53.30 15.22 25.58
C ARG A 595 54.41 16.25 25.17
N LYS A 596 53.89 17.44 24.77
CA LYS A 596 54.19 18.84 25.25
C LYS A 596 55.39 19.67 24.72
N THR A 597 55.30 20.99 24.99
CA THR A 597 56.20 22.15 24.70
C THR A 597 56.04 22.78 23.30
N SER A 598 56.27 24.08 23.06
CA SER A 598 56.18 25.32 23.89
C SER A 598 56.24 26.58 22.98
N GLY A 599 55.82 27.77 23.47
CA GLY A 599 55.96 29.08 22.79
C GLY A 599 54.82 29.45 21.83
N ARG A 600 54.07 30.57 21.90
CA ARG A 600 54.08 31.87 22.64
C ARG A 600 54.85 33.06 22.01
N VAL A 601 54.14 33.80 21.16
CA VAL A 601 54.03 35.29 21.10
C VAL A 601 52.57 35.57 20.64
N GLY A 602 51.77 36.54 21.07
CA GLY A 602 51.91 37.73 21.93
C GLY A 602 51.23 38.93 21.20
N SER A 603 49.98 39.31 21.51
CA SER A 603 49.56 40.31 22.54
C SER A 603 49.68 41.78 22.06
N ALA A 604 48.93 42.80 22.53
CA ALA A 604 47.85 42.96 23.54
C ALA A 604 47.14 44.35 23.35
N SER A 605 46.14 44.80 24.13
CA SER A 605 44.79 44.26 24.42
C SER A 605 44.03 45.17 25.43
N HIS A 606 42.93 45.84 25.02
CA HIS A 606 42.04 46.66 25.88
C HIS A 606 40.56 46.42 25.48
N ALA A 607 39.54 46.23 26.35
CA ALA A 607 39.29 46.54 27.78
C ALA A 607 38.95 48.02 28.07
N THR A 608 38.04 48.41 28.97
CA THR A 608 37.17 47.71 29.97
C THR A 608 35.67 48.02 29.66
N SER A 609 34.62 47.95 30.50
CA SER A 609 34.36 47.71 31.94
C SER A 609 32.91 47.17 32.16
N ALA A 610 32.39 47.12 33.41
CA ALA A 610 31.00 46.74 33.73
C ALA A 610 30.51 47.39 35.06
N THR A 611 29.18 47.51 35.24
CA THR A 611 28.52 47.89 36.51
C THR A 611 27.11 47.28 36.62
N ALA A 612 26.63 47.06 37.85
CA ALA A 612 25.28 46.58 38.17
C ALA A 612 24.64 47.41 39.29
N ALA A 613 23.31 47.43 39.38
CA ALA A 613 22.57 48.06 40.47
C ALA A 613 21.25 47.33 40.76
N SER A 614 20.87 47.26 42.03
CA SER A 614 19.66 46.58 42.52
C SER A 614 18.70 47.55 43.21
N THR A 615 17.39 47.30 43.13
CA THR A 615 16.37 47.90 44.01
C THR A 615 15.31 46.85 44.36
N ALA A 616 14.59 47.05 45.47
CA ALA A 616 13.76 46.02 46.11
C ALA A 616 12.37 46.55 46.50
N ARG A 617 11.43 45.63 46.79
CA ARG A 617 10.19 45.92 47.52
C ARG A 617 9.80 44.80 48.51
N LYS A 618 9.07 45.21 49.56
CA LYS A 618 8.58 44.44 50.73
C LYS A 618 7.12 43.99 50.49
N VAL A 619 6.69 42.75 50.78
CA VAL A 619 6.37 42.07 52.07
C VAL A 619 4.95 42.34 52.61
N SER A 620 4.28 41.27 53.08
CA SER A 620 2.97 41.20 53.78
C SER A 620 1.70 41.57 52.98
N GLY A 621 0.53 40.99 53.22
CA GLY A 621 0.10 39.91 54.14
C GLY A 621 -1.31 39.41 53.75
N ALA A 622 -1.94 38.45 54.45
CA ALA A 622 -1.54 37.74 55.66
C ALA A 622 -2.06 36.28 55.62
#